data_AF-A0A3D0P2N9-F1
#
_entry.id   AF-A0A3D0P2N9-F1
#
_cell.length_a   1.000
_cell.length_b   1.000
_cell.length_c   1.000
_cell.angle_alpha   90.00
_cell.angle_beta   90.00
_cell.angle_gamma   90.00
#
_symmetry.space_group_name_H-M   'P 1'
#
loop_
_entity.id
_entity.type
_entity.pdbx_description
1 polymer ?
#
loop_
_entity_poly.entity_id
_entity_poly.type
_entity_poly.pdbx_seq_one_letter_code
_entity_poly.pdbx_strand_id
1 'polypeptide(L)'
;TFLAGMVPMMLGTITLMEIVTGLAAAVGIVYFLATGSLVVIFAAGVIGAASLTALFFGQRIAKDYPGAAVLVPYFLLLLVLMVLSAPNR
;
A
#
# COMPACT_ATOMS: atom_id res chain seq x y z
N THR A 1 -24.80 10.10 -4.99
CA THR A 1 -24.24 9.89 -3.63
C THR A 1 -23.38 11.07 -3.27
N PHE A 2 -23.46 11.57 -2.03
CA PHE A 2 -22.75 12.78 -1.54
C PHE A 2 -21.23 12.80 -1.84
N LEU A 3 -20.61 11.63 -1.97
CA LEU A 3 -19.18 11.47 -2.24
C LEU A 3 -18.81 11.40 -3.73
N ALA A 4 -19.78 11.35 -4.65
CA ALA A 4 -19.51 11.11 -6.08
C ALA A 4 -18.59 12.17 -6.71
N GLY A 5 -18.70 13.44 -6.29
CA GLY A 5 -17.82 14.52 -6.74
C GLY A 5 -16.40 14.46 -6.16
N MET A 6 -16.19 13.72 -5.08
CA MET A 6 -14.88 13.56 -4.42
C MET A 6 -14.09 12.37 -4.96
N VAL A 7 -14.73 11.46 -5.71
CA VAL A 7 -14.10 10.25 -6.25
C VAL A 7 -12.81 10.56 -7.05
N PRO A 8 -12.78 11.55 -7.96
CA PRO A 8 -11.55 11.85 -8.71
C PRO A 8 -10.40 12.29 -7.81
N MET A 9 -10.69 13.07 -6.75
CA MET A 9 -9.70 13.50 -5.78
C MET A 9 -9.18 12.32 -4.95
N MET A 10 -10.08 11.44 -4.47
CA MET A 10 -9.69 10.24 -3.72
C MET A 10 -8.80 9.31 -4.54
N LEU A 11 -9.16 9.06 -5.80
CA LEU A 11 -8.32 8.26 -6.69
C LEU A 11 -6.97 8.94 -6.94
N GLY A 12 -6.94 10.26 -7.16
CA GLY A 12 -5.68 11.00 -7.29
C GLY A 12 -4.77 10.86 -6.06
N THR A 13 -5.33 10.92 -4.86
CA THR A 13 -4.56 10.70 -3.63
C THR A 13 -4.04 9.27 -3.49
N ILE A 14 -4.85 8.28 -3.87
CA ILE A 14 -4.43 6.86 -3.85
C ILE A 14 -3.31 6.64 -4.87
N THR A 15 -3.45 7.15 -6.09
CA THR A 15 -2.40 7.03 -7.13
C THR A 15 -1.09 7.67 -6.68
N LEU A 16 -1.14 8.83 -6.00
CA LEU A 16 0.06 9.42 -5.42
C LEU A 16 0.68 8.50 -4.36
N MET A 17 -0.11 7.92 -3.47
CA MET A 17 0.38 6.96 -2.47
C MET A 17 0.98 5.70 -3.13
N GLU A 18 0.37 5.20 -4.20
CA GLU A 18 0.87 4.05 -4.97
C GLU A 18 2.22 4.35 -5.63
N ILE A 19 2.36 5.53 -6.24
CA ILE A 19 3.64 5.97 -6.83
C ILE A 19 4.70 6.08 -5.74
N VAL A 20 4.40 6.72 -4.61
CA VAL A 20 5.33 6.83 -3.48
C VAL A 20 5.72 5.45 -2.95
N THR A 21 4.76 4.52 -2.84
CA THR A 21 5.01 3.14 -2.43
C THR A 21 5.96 2.44 -3.39
N GLY A 22 5.71 2.55 -4.70
CA GLY A 22 6.54 1.93 -5.73
C GLY A 22 7.97 2.50 -5.77
N LEU A 23 8.10 3.83 -5.64
CA LEU A 23 9.40 4.48 -5.54
C LEU A 23 10.16 4.06 -4.27
N ALA A 24 9.48 4.05 -3.12
CA ALA A 24 10.07 3.60 -1.86
C ALA A 24 10.51 2.13 -1.92
N ALA A 25 9.73 1.27 -2.58
CA ALA A 25 10.10 -0.14 -2.78
C ALA A 25 11.34 -0.28 -3.68
N ALA A 26 11.41 0.46 -4.79
CA ALA A 26 12.57 0.46 -5.68
C ALA A 26 13.84 0.95 -4.96
N VAL A 27 13.73 2.09 -4.24
CA VAL A 27 14.82 2.62 -3.40
C VAL A 27 15.19 1.62 -2.30
N GLY A 28 14.21 0.97 -1.69
CA GLY A 28 14.42 -0.02 -0.64
C GLY A 28 15.23 -1.23 -1.10
N ILE A 29 15.01 -1.71 -2.33
CA ILE A 29 15.81 -2.78 -2.93
C ILE A 29 17.26 -2.34 -3.09
N VAL A 30 17.50 -1.16 -3.69
CA VAL A 30 18.87 -0.63 -3.87
C VAL A 30 19.56 -0.43 -2.53
N TYR A 31 18.86 0.14 -1.55
CA TYR A 31 19.38 0.38 -0.21
C TYR A 31 19.72 -0.92 0.53
N PHE A 32 18.86 -1.94 0.43
CA PHE A 32 19.12 -3.26 0.99
C PHE A 32 20.37 -3.90 0.38
N LEU A 33 20.53 -3.83 -0.95
CA LEU A 33 21.72 -4.39 -1.61
C LEU A 33 23.02 -3.66 -1.20
N ALA A 34 22.95 -2.36 -0.93
CA ALA A 34 24.12 -1.57 -0.53
C ALA A 34 24.48 -1.69 0.96
N THR A 35 23.50 -1.89 1.84
CA THR A 35 23.67 -1.75 3.30
C THR A 35 23.28 -2.99 4.10
N GLY A 36 22.56 -3.94 3.50
CA GLY A 36 21.92 -5.06 4.18
C GLY A 36 20.70 -4.69 5.01
N SER A 37 20.31 -3.41 5.09
CA SER A 37 19.21 -2.94 5.94
C SER A 37 17.85 -3.00 5.24
N LEU A 38 16.84 -3.52 5.96
CA LEU A 38 15.46 -3.68 5.49
C LEU A 38 14.54 -2.52 5.86
N VAL A 39 15.04 -1.49 6.55
CA VAL A 39 14.22 -0.38 7.10
C VAL A 39 13.39 0.32 6.01
N VAL A 40 13.98 0.57 4.85
CA VAL A 40 13.28 1.25 3.74
C VAL A 40 12.22 0.34 3.12
N ILE A 41 12.49 -0.97 3.02
CA ILE A 41 11.52 -1.97 2.54
C ILE A 41 10.33 -2.05 3.51
N PHE A 42 10.58 -2.02 4.82
CA PHE A 42 9.52 -1.98 5.84
C PHE A 42 8.66 -0.72 5.69
N ALA A 43 9.29 0.45 5.52
CA ALA A 43 8.58 1.72 5.32
C ALA A 43 7.73 1.70 4.04
N ALA A 44 8.24 1.16 2.94
CA ALA A 44 7.46 0.97 1.71
C ALA A 44 6.25 0.06 1.94
N GLY A 45 6.42 -1.02 2.70
CA GLY A 45 5.33 -1.92 3.11
C GLY A 45 4.22 -1.21 3.89
N VAL A 46 4.58 -0.33 4.83
CA VAL A 46 3.60 0.46 5.62
C VAL A 46 2.78 1.39 4.72
N ILE A 47 3.43 2.11 3.80
CA ILE A 47 2.74 3.04 2.89
C ILE A 47 1.82 2.27 1.94
N GLY A 48 2.29 1.12 1.41
CA GLY A 48 1.48 0.25 0.55
C GLY A 48 0.26 -0.33 1.28
N ALA A 49 0.43 -0.77 2.53
CA ALA A 49 -0.68 -1.30 3.33
C ALA A 49 -1.71 -0.22 3.63
N ALA A 50 -1.27 1.02 3.87
CA ALA A 50 -2.16 2.17 4.01
C ALA A 50 -2.92 2.48 2.71
N SER A 51 -2.25 2.39 1.55
CA SER A 51 -2.90 2.58 0.23
C SER A 51 -3.98 1.53 -0.04
N LEU A 52 -3.70 0.24 0.20
CA LEU A 52 -4.71 -0.82 0.07
C LEU A 52 -5.86 -0.67 1.08
N THR A 53 -5.59 -0.18 2.29
CA THR A 53 -6.64 0.12 3.28
C THR A 53 -7.57 1.23 2.77
N ALA A 54 -7.02 2.28 2.15
CA ALA A 54 -7.82 3.34 1.51
C ALA A 54 -8.66 2.78 0.33
N LEU A 55 -8.11 1.85 -0.46
CA LEU A 55 -8.86 1.17 -1.51
C LEU A 55 -10.01 0.33 -0.93
N PHE A 56 -9.80 -0.47 0.12
CA PHE A 56 -10.88 -1.21 0.78
C PHE A 56 -12.02 -0.29 1.25
N PHE A 57 -11.68 0.89 1.77
CA PHE A 57 -12.67 1.89 2.14
C PHE A 57 -13.50 2.33 0.92
N GLY A 58 -12.85 2.66 -0.21
CA GLY A 58 -13.54 2.98 -1.46
C GLY A 58 -14.48 1.88 -1.93
N GLN A 59 -14.00 0.63 -1.92
CA GLN A 59 -14.81 -0.54 -2.28
C GLN A 59 -16.01 -0.73 -1.35
N ARG A 60 -15.84 -0.47 -0.04
CA ARG A 60 -16.94 -0.53 0.94
C ARG A 60 -18.04 0.50 0.65
N ILE A 61 -17.67 1.74 0.31
CA ILE A 61 -18.62 2.80 -0.05
C ILE A 61 -19.35 2.47 -1.36
N ALA A 62 -18.63 1.91 -2.34
CA ALA A 62 -19.20 1.47 -3.61
C ALA A 62 -20.02 0.17 -3.49
N LYS A 63 -19.95 -0.53 -2.35
CA LYS A 63 -20.50 -1.89 -2.13
C LYS A 63 -19.94 -2.93 -3.11
N ASP A 64 -18.72 -2.73 -3.58
CA ASP A 64 -18.01 -3.65 -4.47
C ASP A 64 -17.22 -4.69 -3.66
N TYR A 65 -17.95 -5.69 -3.16
CA TYR A 65 -17.36 -6.80 -2.42
C TYR A 65 -16.42 -7.68 -3.28
N PRO A 66 -16.73 -7.97 -4.56
CA PRO A 66 -15.80 -8.67 -5.44
C PRO A 66 -14.46 -7.92 -5.59
N GLY A 67 -14.50 -6.61 -5.83
CA GLY A 67 -13.30 -5.78 -5.92
C GLY A 67 -12.46 -5.81 -4.65
N ALA A 68 -13.11 -5.72 -3.47
CA ALA A 68 -12.42 -5.86 -2.19
C ALA A 68 -11.78 -7.24 -2.02
N ALA A 69 -12.46 -8.33 -2.40
CA ALA A 69 -11.94 -9.69 -2.26
C ALA A 69 -10.64 -9.92 -3.06
N VAL A 70 -10.51 -9.31 -4.24
CA VAL A 70 -9.30 -9.38 -5.07
C VAL A 70 -8.11 -8.69 -4.39
N LEU A 71 -8.34 -7.66 -3.58
CA LEU A 71 -7.26 -6.90 -2.92
C LEU A 71 -6.75 -7.58 -1.64
N VAL A 72 -7.50 -8.50 -1.03
CA VAL A 72 -7.14 -9.17 0.23
C VAL A 72 -5.78 -9.90 0.13
N PRO A 73 -5.49 -10.73 -0.89
CA PRO A 73 -4.19 -11.39 -1.01
C PRO A 73 -3.01 -10.43 -1.08
N TYR A 74 -3.16 -9.29 -1.78
CA TYR A 74 -2.11 -8.27 -1.89
C TYR A 74 -1.86 -7.58 -0.55
N PHE A 75 -2.91 -7.32 0.23
CA PHE A 75 -2.78 -6.78 1.57
C PHE A 75 -2.06 -7.74 2.51
N LEU A 76 -2.43 -9.02 2.49
CA LEU A 76 -1.75 -10.05 3.27
C LEU A 76 -0.27 -10.17 2.87
N LEU A 77 0.06 -10.09 1.58
CA LEU A 77 1.45 -10.12 1.12
C LEU A 77 2.27 -8.95 1.68
N LEU A 78 1.69 -7.74 1.73
CA LEU A 78 2.35 -6.59 2.35
C LEU A 78 2.54 -6.77 3.86
N LEU A 79 1.58 -7.35 4.56
CA LEU A 79 1.74 -7.66 5.98
C LEU A 79 2.87 -8.67 6.22
N VAL A 80 2.95 -9.72 5.40
CA VAL A 80 4.06 -10.69 5.47
C VAL A 80 5.40 -9.99 5.19
N LEU A 81 5.47 -9.14 4.17
CA LEU A 81 6.66 -8.34 3.87
C LEU A 81 7.08 -7.51 5.08
N MET A 82 6.15 -6.81 5.73
CA MET A 82 6.41 -6.02 6.93
C MET A 82 6.90 -6.88 8.10
N VAL A 83 6.32 -8.06 8.30
CA VAL A 83 6.75 -9.01 9.34
C VAL A 83 8.19 -9.46 9.08
N LEU A 84 8.56 -9.76 7.84
CA LEU A 84 9.90 -10.22 7.47
C LEU A 84 10.95 -9.09 7.46
N SER A 85 10.54 -7.86 7.19
CA SER A 85 11.43 -6.68 7.12
C SER A 85 11.48 -5.84 8.40
N ALA A 86 10.79 -6.29 9.46
CA ALA A 86 10.71 -5.56 10.72
C ALA A 86 12.12 -5.28 11.30
N PRO A 87 12.50 -4.01 11.56
CA PRO A 87 13.87 -3.66 12.00
C PRO A 87 14.25 -4.17 13.39
N ASN A 88 13.25 -4.47 14.24
CA ASN A 88 13.45 -4.81 15.66
C ASN A 88 13.50 -6.33 15.90
N ARG A 89 13.89 -7.12 14.89
CA ARG A 89 14.08 -8.57 14.99
C ARG A 89 15.53 -8.96 14.83
#